data_AF-A0A8B9JGE5-F1
#
_entry.id   AF-A0A8B9JGE5-F1
#
_cell.length_a   1.000
_cell.length_b   1.000
_cell.length_c   1.000
_cell.angle_alpha   90.00
_cell.angle_beta   90.00
_cell.angle_gamma   90.00
#
_symmetry.space_group_name_H-M   'P 1'
#
loop_
_entity.id
_entity.type
_entity.pdbx_description
1 polymer ?
#
loop_
_entity_poly.entity_id
_entity_poly.type
_entity_poly.pdbx_seq_one_letter_code
_entity_poly.pdbx_strand_id
1 'polypeptide(L)'
;MGDKAGTRVFKKSSPNCKVNFTAYFQFFFEHLSLFLFVIVFIMHELIMHSVLFQITVYLGKRDFVDHLDQVDPVDGVILVDPEYLKDRKVFVTLTCAFRYGREDLDVLGLSFRKDLYISTFQAFPPIQEERKPNSRLQERLLKKLGQQAHPFHFTACGVDYEIRAFCARSVEEKIHKRNSVRLVIRKVQYAPEKPGPQPMVETTRSFLMSDRSLHLEASLDKELYYHGEPISVNVHVTNNSTKTVKRVKISVRQYADICLFSTAQYKCPVAQIEADDQVSSSSTFCKVYTLTPTLNNNREKRGLALDGKLKHEDTNLASSTIVKEGCNKEVLGVLVSYRVKVKLVVSRGGDVSVELPFVLMHPKPIDLSTSRPASAVPEVDPPIDTNLIEFETNSFAQDDDLVFEDFARLRLKGTTEDKDEDC
;
A
#
# COMPACT_ATOMS: atom_id res chain seq x y z
N MET A 1 27.31 -2.93 -14.31
CA MET A 1 26.18 -2.58 -15.21
C MET A 1 25.19 -1.78 -14.37
N GLY A 2 25.21 -0.46 -14.49
CA GLY A 2 24.32 0.40 -13.72
C GLY A 2 22.92 0.37 -14.33
N ASP A 3 21.91 0.04 -13.51
CA ASP A 3 20.51 0.25 -13.88
C ASP A 3 20.31 1.73 -14.21
N LYS A 4 20.03 2.04 -15.48
CA LYS A 4 19.55 3.37 -15.84
C LYS A 4 18.20 3.57 -15.15
N ALA A 5 18.13 4.55 -14.26
CA ALA A 5 16.92 4.92 -13.54
C ALA A 5 15.91 5.62 -14.47
N GLY A 6 15.31 4.85 -15.38
CA GLY A 6 14.15 5.30 -16.14
C GLY A 6 12.94 5.46 -15.22
N THR A 7 12.04 6.40 -15.55
CA THR A 7 10.80 6.54 -14.79
C THR A 7 9.91 5.33 -15.08
N ARG A 8 9.65 4.52 -14.04
CA ARG A 8 8.82 3.32 -14.16
C ARG A 8 7.35 3.70 -14.34
N VAL A 9 6.69 3.06 -15.30
CA VAL A 9 5.26 3.22 -15.55
C VAL A 9 4.61 1.85 -15.57
N PHE A 10 3.60 1.67 -14.74
CA PHE A 10 2.86 0.42 -14.68
C PHE A 10 1.72 0.44 -15.69
N LYS A 11 1.63 -0.61 -16.51
CA LYS A 11 0.54 -0.78 -17.47
C LYS A 11 -0.32 -2.00 -17.14
N LYS A 12 -1.61 -1.90 -17.45
CA LYS A 12 -2.51 -3.05 -17.51
C LYS A 12 -3.49 -2.89 -18.66
N SER A 13 -3.61 -3.93 -19.46
CA SER A 13 -4.52 -3.96 -20.61
C SER A 13 -5.74 -4.84 -20.35
N SER A 14 -6.83 -4.59 -21.07
CA SER A 14 -8.04 -5.41 -20.99
C SER A 14 -7.73 -6.83 -21.46
N PRO A 15 -8.33 -7.87 -20.84
CA PRO A 15 -8.13 -9.24 -21.29
C PRO A 15 -8.52 -9.36 -22.76
N ASN A 16 -7.61 -9.89 -23.58
CA ASN A 16 -7.83 -10.08 -25.00
C ASN A 16 -9.08 -10.93 -25.21
N CYS A 17 -9.99 -10.49 -26.07
CA CYS A 17 -10.67 -11.47 -26.91
C CYS A 17 -9.56 -12.12 -27.74
N LYS A 18 -9.07 -13.30 -27.34
CA LYS A 18 -8.41 -14.17 -28.29
C LYS A 18 -9.42 -14.35 -29.42
N VAL A 19 -9.21 -13.70 -30.56
CA VAL A 19 -9.83 -14.18 -31.78
C VAL A 19 -9.19 -15.56 -31.96
N ASN A 20 -9.93 -16.62 -31.64
CA ASN A 20 -9.49 -18.00 -31.78
C ASN A 20 -9.28 -18.30 -33.26
N PHE A 21 -8.15 -17.86 -33.82
CA PHE A 21 -7.72 -18.22 -35.17
C PHE A 21 -6.90 -19.51 -35.20
N THR A 22 -6.57 -20.08 -34.03
CA THR A 22 -5.90 -21.38 -33.91
C THR A 22 -6.73 -22.52 -34.49
N ALA A 23 -8.05 -22.38 -34.57
CA ALA A 23 -8.92 -23.37 -35.23
C ALA A 23 -8.85 -23.32 -36.77
N TYR A 24 -8.43 -22.19 -37.35
CA TYR A 24 -8.22 -22.08 -38.81
C TYR A 24 -6.83 -22.53 -39.25
N PHE A 25 -5.85 -22.49 -38.35
CA PHE A 25 -4.45 -22.76 -38.68
C PHE A 25 -4.11 -24.25 -38.81
N GLN A 26 -4.88 -25.14 -38.15
CA GLN A 26 -4.65 -26.59 -38.23
C GLN A 26 -5.09 -27.20 -39.59
N PHE A 27 -5.82 -26.47 -40.43
CA PHE A 27 -6.37 -26.99 -41.69
C PHE A 27 -5.55 -26.62 -42.93
N PHE A 28 -4.51 -25.79 -42.80
CA PHE A 28 -3.78 -25.20 -43.94
C PHE A 28 -2.31 -25.64 -44.07
N PHE A 29 -1.91 -26.70 -43.35
CA PHE A 29 -0.53 -27.18 -43.33
C PHE A 29 -0.38 -28.54 -44.03
N GLU A 30 -0.61 -28.59 -45.35
CA GLU A 30 -0.02 -29.67 -46.17
C GLU A 30 0.42 -29.29 -47.59
N HIS A 31 0.05 -28.14 -48.18
CA HIS A 31 0.44 -27.85 -49.57
C HIS A 31 0.66 -26.36 -49.91
N LEU A 32 1.41 -25.62 -49.09
CA LEU A 32 1.66 -24.20 -49.35
C LEU A 32 3.08 -23.94 -49.86
N SER A 33 3.18 -23.26 -51.00
CA SER A 33 4.44 -22.80 -51.59
C SER A 33 5.10 -21.72 -50.71
N LEU A 34 6.41 -21.49 -50.92
CA LEU A 34 7.21 -20.49 -50.20
C LEU A 34 6.55 -19.09 -50.15
N PHE A 35 5.77 -18.73 -51.18
CA PHE A 35 5.05 -17.47 -51.27
C PHE A 35 3.93 -17.34 -50.22
N LEU A 36 3.20 -18.42 -49.95
CA LEU A 36 2.18 -18.39 -48.90
C LEU A 36 2.79 -18.45 -47.49
N PHE A 37 3.98 -19.04 -47.33
CA PHE A 37 4.70 -18.99 -46.04
C PHE A 37 5.11 -17.56 -45.68
N VAL A 38 5.58 -16.78 -46.66
CA VAL A 38 5.88 -15.35 -46.48
C VAL A 38 4.62 -14.55 -46.17
N ILE A 39 3.48 -14.83 -46.83
CA ILE A 39 2.20 -14.19 -46.51
C ILE A 39 1.73 -14.54 -45.09
N VAL A 40 1.87 -15.79 -44.68
CA VAL A 40 1.51 -16.24 -43.33
C VAL A 40 2.43 -15.62 -42.28
N PHE A 41 3.72 -15.45 -42.57
CA PHE A 41 4.67 -14.79 -41.67
C PHE A 41 4.40 -13.28 -41.58
N ILE A 42 4.11 -12.61 -42.70
CA ILE A 42 3.68 -11.21 -42.73
C ILE A 42 2.33 -11.03 -42.03
N MET A 43 1.39 -11.96 -42.22
CA MET A 43 0.13 -11.99 -41.47
C MET A 43 0.38 -12.24 -39.99
N HIS A 44 1.32 -13.09 -39.58
CA HIS A 44 1.68 -13.30 -38.18
C HIS A 44 2.32 -12.04 -37.55
N GLU A 45 3.21 -11.34 -38.26
CA GLU A 45 3.72 -10.03 -37.83
C GLU A 45 2.63 -8.95 -37.79
N LEU A 46 1.72 -8.91 -38.77
CA LEU A 46 0.55 -8.02 -38.77
C LEU A 46 -0.46 -8.39 -37.68
N ILE A 47 -0.58 -9.68 -37.32
CA ILE A 47 -1.45 -10.21 -36.26
C ILE A 47 -0.86 -9.92 -34.87
N MET A 48 0.46 -10.01 -34.71
CA MET A 48 1.15 -9.56 -33.50
C MET A 48 1.05 -8.03 -33.34
N HIS A 49 1.05 -7.27 -34.45
CA HIS A 49 0.71 -5.84 -34.43
C HIS A 49 -0.77 -5.56 -34.15
N SER A 50 -1.68 -6.50 -34.42
CA SER A 50 -3.14 -6.35 -34.22
C SER A 50 -3.68 -7.12 -33.01
N VAL A 51 -2.84 -7.42 -32.03
CA VAL A 51 -3.30 -7.60 -30.64
C VAL A 51 -3.76 -6.24 -30.13
N LEU A 52 -4.91 -5.77 -30.62
CA LEU A 52 -5.51 -4.51 -30.23
C LEU A 52 -6.13 -4.69 -28.85
N PHE A 53 -5.35 -4.36 -27.82
CA PHE A 53 -5.87 -4.14 -26.50
C PHE A 53 -6.91 -3.01 -26.57
N GLN A 54 -8.18 -3.33 -26.32
CA GLN A 54 -9.30 -2.38 -26.46
C GLN A 54 -9.14 -1.17 -25.53
N ILE A 55 -8.60 -1.40 -24.33
CA ILE A 55 -8.33 -0.37 -23.33
C ILE A 55 -7.02 -0.75 -22.62
N THR A 56 -6.11 0.21 -22.45
CA THR A 56 -4.91 0.06 -21.62
C THR A 56 -4.80 1.22 -20.65
N VAL A 57 -4.56 0.92 -19.38
CA VAL A 57 -4.38 1.92 -18.32
C VAL A 57 -2.91 2.00 -17.93
N TYR A 58 -2.40 3.21 -17.81
CA TYR A 58 -1.04 3.53 -17.38
C TYR A 58 -1.07 4.34 -16.08
N LEU A 59 -0.29 3.90 -15.09
CA LEU A 59 -0.13 4.56 -13.79
C LEU A 59 1.35 4.71 -13.47
N GLY A 60 1.73 5.83 -12.86
CA GLY A 60 3.12 6.05 -12.42
C GLY A 60 3.50 5.26 -11.16
N LYS A 61 2.51 4.97 -10.30
CA LYS A 61 2.71 4.32 -9.00
C LYS A 61 1.61 3.28 -8.74
N ARG A 62 1.93 2.23 -7.98
CA ARG A 62 0.95 1.26 -7.44
C ARG A 62 0.52 1.59 -6.00
N ASP A 63 1.40 2.28 -5.28
CA ASP A 63 1.25 2.66 -3.88
C ASP A 63 1.25 4.20 -3.80
N PHE A 64 0.19 4.78 -3.24
CA PHE A 64 -0.02 6.23 -3.11
C PHE A 64 0.15 6.65 -1.65
N VAL A 65 0.88 7.72 -1.41
CA VAL A 65 1.28 8.13 -0.07
C VAL A 65 0.22 9.02 0.58
N ASP A 66 -0.08 8.75 1.84
CA ASP A 66 -0.83 9.66 2.71
C ASP A 66 0.10 10.46 3.60
N HIS A 67 0.07 11.79 3.43
CA HIS A 67 0.86 12.72 4.22
C HIS A 67 0.09 13.28 5.43
N LEU A 68 -1.06 12.71 5.83
CA LEU A 68 -1.99 13.21 6.86
C LEU A 68 -2.75 14.49 6.49
N ASP A 69 -2.05 15.42 5.83
CA ASP A 69 -2.62 16.68 5.35
C ASP A 69 -3.22 16.52 3.94
N GLN A 70 -2.49 15.81 3.07
CA GLN A 70 -2.87 15.55 1.69
C GLN A 70 -2.52 14.10 1.31
N VAL A 71 -3.33 13.51 0.44
CA VAL A 71 -3.04 12.22 -0.20
C VAL A 71 -2.51 12.47 -1.59
N ASP A 72 -1.45 11.73 -1.98
CA ASP A 72 -0.92 11.74 -3.34
C ASP A 72 -2.06 11.52 -4.35
N PRO A 73 -2.21 12.40 -5.35
CA PRO A 73 -3.23 12.22 -6.36
C PRO A 73 -2.94 10.99 -7.24
N VAL A 74 -4.01 10.31 -7.63
CA VAL A 74 -3.94 9.18 -8.55
C VAL A 74 -4.00 9.72 -9.97
N ASP A 75 -2.82 9.93 -10.54
CA ASP A 75 -2.66 10.38 -11.92
C ASP A 75 -2.38 9.19 -12.85
N GLY A 76 -3.12 9.12 -13.94
CA GLY A 76 -2.91 8.11 -14.96
C GLY A 76 -3.34 8.56 -16.36
N VAL A 77 -3.07 7.69 -17.32
CA VAL A 77 -3.46 7.86 -18.72
C VAL A 77 -4.10 6.58 -19.21
N ILE A 78 -5.15 6.72 -20.02
CA ILE A 78 -5.81 5.60 -20.69
C ILE A 78 -5.56 5.71 -22.17
N LEU A 79 -5.08 4.62 -22.76
CA LEU A 79 -5.03 4.43 -24.20
C LEU A 79 -6.26 3.65 -24.63
N VAL A 80 -6.98 4.18 -25.60
CA VAL A 80 -8.18 3.54 -26.15
C VAL A 80 -8.03 3.36 -27.65
N ASP A 81 -8.54 2.24 -28.16
CA ASP A 81 -8.62 2.03 -29.60
C ASP A 81 -9.84 2.76 -30.20
N PRO A 82 -9.66 3.74 -31.10
CA PRO A 82 -10.75 4.46 -31.74
C PRO A 82 -11.65 3.56 -32.61
N GLU A 83 -11.11 2.49 -33.21
CA GLU A 83 -11.91 1.54 -34.00
C GLU A 83 -12.91 0.77 -33.11
N TYR A 84 -12.50 0.55 -31.86
CA TYR A 84 -13.35 -0.08 -30.86
C TYR A 84 -14.40 0.88 -30.29
N LEU A 85 -14.05 2.16 -30.11
CA LEU A 85 -14.89 3.14 -29.41
C LEU A 85 -16.27 3.33 -30.04
N LYS A 86 -16.39 3.45 -31.37
CA LYS A 86 -17.68 3.72 -32.06
C LYS A 86 -18.50 4.78 -31.29
N ASP A 87 -19.73 4.45 -30.87
CA ASP A 87 -20.63 5.33 -30.10
C ASP A 87 -20.52 5.17 -28.57
N ARG A 88 -19.47 4.50 -28.08
CA ARG A 88 -19.27 4.23 -26.64
C ARG A 88 -18.42 5.30 -26.00
N LYS A 89 -18.57 5.43 -24.68
CA LYS A 89 -17.79 6.30 -23.81
C LYS A 89 -16.81 5.47 -23.00
N VAL A 90 -15.71 6.07 -22.56
CA VAL A 90 -14.74 5.46 -21.65
C VAL A 90 -14.86 6.12 -20.30
N PHE A 91 -15.15 5.30 -19.30
CA PHE A 91 -15.24 5.71 -17.91
C PHE A 91 -14.11 5.07 -17.11
N VAL A 92 -13.64 5.81 -16.11
CA VAL A 92 -12.69 5.36 -15.10
C VAL A 92 -13.40 5.52 -13.78
N THR A 93 -13.34 4.50 -12.94
CA THR A 93 -13.93 4.53 -11.61
C THR A 93 -12.88 4.23 -10.58
N LEU A 94 -12.78 5.08 -9.57
CA LEU A 94 -12.01 4.84 -8.36
C LEU A 94 -12.99 4.38 -7.28
N THR A 95 -12.93 3.11 -6.93
CA THR A 95 -13.79 2.50 -5.91
C THR A 95 -12.96 2.14 -4.69
N CYS A 96 -13.23 2.76 -3.55
CA CYS A 96 -12.80 2.25 -2.25
C CYS A 96 -13.83 1.24 -1.76
N ALA A 97 -13.45 -0.03 -1.67
CA ALA A 97 -14.34 -1.10 -1.25
C ALA A 97 -13.74 -1.87 -0.09
N PHE A 98 -14.51 -2.03 0.98
CA PHE A 98 -14.20 -2.96 2.03
C PHE A 98 -14.75 -4.34 1.70
N ARG A 99 -13.92 -5.38 1.81
CA ARG A 99 -14.32 -6.77 1.62
C ARG A 99 -14.14 -7.54 2.93
N TYR A 100 -15.19 -8.20 3.37
CA TYR A 100 -15.22 -9.04 4.55
C TYR A 100 -15.73 -10.43 4.17
N GLY A 101 -14.90 -11.45 4.36
CA GLY A 101 -15.22 -12.85 4.05
C GLY A 101 -13.95 -13.66 3.84
N ARG A 102 -14.02 -14.98 4.04
CA ARG A 102 -12.94 -15.89 3.63
C ARG A 102 -12.98 -16.03 2.11
N GLU A 103 -11.81 -15.91 1.46
CA GLU A 103 -11.67 -16.27 0.04
C GLU A 103 -11.95 -17.79 -0.17
N ASP A 104 -11.83 -18.62 0.89
CA ASP A 104 -11.86 -20.10 0.80
C ASP A 104 -13.13 -20.80 1.39
N LEU A 105 -14.20 -20.07 1.76
CA LEU A 105 -15.43 -20.69 2.28
C LEU A 105 -16.55 -20.69 1.22
N ASP A 106 -16.46 -21.64 0.29
CA ASP A 106 -17.47 -21.89 -0.75
C ASP A 106 -18.77 -22.52 -0.25
N VAL A 107 -18.97 -22.72 1.05
CA VAL A 107 -20.10 -23.54 1.53
C VAL A 107 -21.29 -22.72 2.08
N LEU A 108 -21.12 -21.45 2.49
CA LEU A 108 -22.24 -20.59 2.93
C LEU A 108 -22.03 -19.07 2.65
N GLY A 109 -21.31 -18.73 1.58
CA GLY A 109 -21.58 -17.60 0.68
C GLY A 109 -21.98 -16.22 1.22
N LEU A 110 -21.29 -15.67 2.22
CA LEU A 110 -21.46 -14.25 2.59
C LEU A 110 -20.12 -13.50 2.49
N SER A 111 -19.62 -13.33 1.27
CA SER A 111 -18.61 -12.31 0.99
C SER A 111 -19.31 -10.95 1.02
N PHE A 112 -19.15 -10.21 2.11
CA PHE A 112 -19.67 -8.85 2.20
C PHE A 112 -18.70 -7.89 1.55
N ARG A 113 -19.17 -7.19 0.52
CA ARG A 113 -18.46 -6.07 -0.07
C ARG A 113 -19.27 -4.80 0.17
N LYS A 114 -18.67 -3.81 0.84
CA LYS A 114 -19.25 -2.47 1.00
C LYS A 114 -18.37 -1.49 0.25
N ASP A 115 -18.93 -0.82 -0.75
CA ASP A 115 -18.24 0.28 -1.39
C ASP A 115 -18.36 1.51 -0.46
N LEU A 116 -17.22 1.98 0.05
CA LEU A 116 -17.12 3.11 0.98
C LEU A 116 -17.09 4.45 0.24
N TYR A 117 -16.46 4.45 -0.93
CA TYR A 117 -16.33 5.63 -1.78
C TYR A 117 -16.28 5.20 -3.24
N ILE A 118 -17.02 5.88 -4.11
CA ILE A 118 -16.98 5.67 -5.55
C ILE A 118 -16.87 7.03 -6.20
N SER A 119 -15.86 7.20 -7.04
CA SER A 119 -15.70 8.37 -7.91
C SER A 119 -15.60 7.91 -9.35
N THR A 120 -16.34 8.55 -10.25
CA THR A 120 -16.38 8.22 -11.67
C THR A 120 -15.88 9.41 -12.48
N PHE A 121 -14.98 9.15 -13.42
CA PHE A 121 -14.42 10.13 -14.34
C PHE A 121 -14.65 9.68 -15.78
N GLN A 122 -15.13 10.57 -16.64
CA GLN A 122 -15.30 10.28 -18.06
C GLN A 122 -14.05 10.67 -18.83
N ALA A 123 -13.23 9.69 -19.20
CA ALA A 123 -12.00 9.92 -19.96
C ALA A 123 -12.28 10.25 -21.44
N PHE A 124 -13.30 9.61 -22.03
CA PHE A 124 -13.71 9.87 -23.41
C PHE A 124 -15.24 9.81 -23.58
N PRO A 125 -15.86 10.74 -24.33
CA PRO A 125 -15.27 11.97 -24.87
C PRO A 125 -14.90 12.96 -23.75
N PRO A 126 -13.85 13.79 -23.92
CA PRO A 126 -13.37 14.68 -22.87
C PRO A 126 -14.40 15.79 -22.58
N ILE A 127 -14.81 15.90 -21.32
CA ILE A 127 -15.73 16.96 -20.85
C ILE A 127 -14.90 18.22 -20.58
N GLN A 128 -15.33 19.39 -21.08
CA GLN A 128 -14.56 20.64 -21.00
C GLN A 128 -14.49 21.22 -19.57
N GLU A 129 -15.49 20.96 -18.73
CA GLU A 129 -15.61 21.54 -17.39
C GLU A 129 -14.67 20.93 -16.33
N GLU A 130 -14.05 19.77 -16.60
CA GLU A 130 -13.21 19.03 -15.62
C GLU A 130 -11.70 19.04 -15.94
N ARG A 131 -11.23 19.86 -16.89
CA ARG A 131 -9.81 19.89 -17.26
C ARG A 131 -8.93 20.53 -16.19
N LYS A 132 -8.47 19.71 -15.25
CA LYS A 132 -7.34 20.03 -14.38
C LYS A 132 -6.03 20.12 -15.20
N PRO A 133 -5.03 20.90 -14.73
CA PRO A 133 -3.70 20.87 -15.33
C PRO A 133 -3.11 19.46 -15.26
N ASN A 134 -2.52 19.02 -16.37
CA ASN A 134 -1.90 17.70 -16.46
C ASN A 134 -0.64 17.62 -15.58
N SER A 135 -0.38 16.45 -15.01
CA SER A 135 0.89 16.19 -14.32
C SER A 135 2.03 16.02 -15.34
N ARG A 136 3.27 16.25 -14.88
CA ARG A 136 4.48 16.03 -15.71
C ARG A 136 4.52 14.62 -16.31
N LEU A 137 4.07 13.62 -15.55
CA LEU A 137 3.99 12.24 -16.03
C LEU A 137 2.94 12.08 -17.15
N GLN A 138 1.77 12.68 -16.99
CA GLN A 138 0.71 12.64 -18.00
C GLN A 138 1.18 13.31 -19.29
N GLU A 139 1.84 14.46 -19.22
CA GLU A 139 2.36 15.13 -20.42
C GLU A 139 3.37 14.26 -21.19
N ARG A 140 4.29 13.59 -20.47
CA ARG A 140 5.25 12.65 -21.08
C ARG A 140 4.54 11.45 -21.70
N LEU A 141 3.54 10.88 -21.02
CA LEU A 141 2.77 9.75 -21.53
C LEU A 141 1.92 10.14 -22.74
N LEU A 142 1.30 11.31 -22.74
CA LEU A 142 0.51 11.81 -23.88
C LEU A 142 1.41 12.03 -25.11
N LYS A 143 2.62 12.57 -24.92
CA LYS A 143 3.62 12.70 -26.00
C LYS A 143 4.05 11.33 -26.56
N LYS A 144 4.26 10.33 -25.69
CA LYS A 144 4.73 8.99 -26.09
C LYS A 144 3.63 8.09 -26.68
N LEU A 145 2.40 8.18 -26.19
CA LEU A 145 1.27 7.33 -26.57
C LEU A 145 0.42 7.92 -27.71
N GLY A 146 0.53 9.22 -27.98
CA GLY A 146 -0.16 9.90 -29.08
C GLY A 146 -1.59 10.34 -28.76
N GLN A 147 -2.37 10.63 -29.81
CA GLN A 147 -3.67 11.31 -29.71
C GLN A 147 -4.80 10.45 -29.11
N GLN A 148 -4.59 9.13 -29.00
CA GLN A 148 -5.56 8.18 -28.44
C GLN A 148 -5.43 8.01 -26.92
N ALA A 149 -4.55 8.81 -26.32
CA ALA A 149 -4.27 8.80 -24.90
C ALA A 149 -5.08 9.90 -24.19
N HIS A 150 -5.82 9.51 -23.17
CA HIS A 150 -6.69 10.40 -22.39
C HIS A 150 -6.25 10.41 -20.92
N PRO A 151 -5.92 11.59 -20.35
CA PRO A 151 -5.52 11.68 -18.96
C PRO A 151 -6.74 11.57 -18.03
N PHE A 152 -6.53 11.00 -16.84
CA PHE A 152 -7.51 11.02 -15.76
C PHE A 152 -6.81 11.30 -14.43
N HIS A 153 -7.56 11.84 -13.49
CA HIS A 153 -7.06 12.20 -12.17
C HIS A 153 -8.10 11.88 -11.11
N PHE A 154 -7.66 11.27 -10.00
CA PHE A 154 -8.50 11.09 -8.82
C PHE A 154 -7.81 11.55 -7.54
N THR A 155 -8.63 12.02 -6.60
CA THR A 155 -8.23 12.22 -5.20
C THR A 155 -8.66 11.00 -4.39
N ALA A 156 -7.71 10.29 -3.78
CA ALA A 156 -7.97 9.07 -3.04
C ALA A 156 -8.38 9.36 -1.58
N CYS A 157 -9.55 8.87 -1.14
CA CYS A 157 -9.97 8.81 0.28
C CYS A 157 -10.42 7.39 0.73
N GLY A 158 -9.84 6.83 1.80
CA GLY A 158 -9.94 5.39 2.17
C GLY A 158 -8.62 4.60 2.12
N VAL A 159 -8.64 3.28 2.35
CA VAL A 159 -7.44 2.44 2.56
C VAL A 159 -7.05 1.60 1.33
N ASP A 160 -8.02 0.90 0.74
CA ASP A 160 -7.84 0.10 -0.47
C ASP A 160 -8.66 0.67 -1.61
N TYR A 161 -8.07 0.78 -2.79
CA TYR A 161 -8.79 1.26 -3.97
C TYR A 161 -8.64 0.33 -5.15
N GLU A 162 -9.74 0.23 -5.86
CA GLU A 162 -9.86 -0.43 -7.13
C GLU A 162 -10.10 0.62 -8.20
N ILE A 163 -9.15 0.76 -9.12
CA ILE A 163 -9.32 1.53 -10.34
C ILE A 163 -9.89 0.58 -11.38
N ARG A 164 -11.06 0.92 -11.92
CA ARG A 164 -11.68 0.18 -13.01
C ARG A 164 -11.94 1.11 -14.19
N ALA A 165 -11.28 0.84 -15.31
CA ALA A 165 -11.53 1.51 -16.59
C ALA A 165 -12.41 0.61 -17.46
N PHE A 166 -13.42 1.17 -18.12
CA PHE A 166 -14.32 0.40 -18.98
C PHE A 166 -14.96 1.25 -20.09
N CYS A 167 -15.36 0.58 -21.17
CA CYS A 167 -16.14 1.19 -22.25
C CYS A 167 -17.63 0.86 -22.11
N ALA A 168 -18.49 1.87 -22.01
CA ALA A 168 -19.95 1.72 -21.92
C ALA A 168 -20.67 2.87 -22.62
N ARG A 169 -21.95 2.70 -22.95
CA ARG A 169 -22.77 3.80 -23.51
C ARG A 169 -23.23 4.78 -22.43
N SER A 170 -23.51 4.26 -21.23
CA SER A 170 -23.88 5.03 -20.04
C SER A 170 -23.11 4.53 -18.81
N VAL A 171 -23.09 5.34 -17.74
CA VAL A 171 -22.38 5.00 -16.48
C VAL A 171 -23.03 3.82 -15.75
N GLU A 172 -24.35 3.67 -15.89
CA GLU A 172 -25.16 2.67 -15.20
C GLU A 172 -25.19 1.30 -15.91
N GLU A 173 -24.59 1.20 -17.09
CA GLU A 173 -24.57 -0.03 -17.87
C GLU A 173 -23.74 -1.11 -17.18
N LYS A 174 -24.20 -2.37 -17.26
CA LYS A 174 -23.48 -3.50 -16.67
C LYS A 174 -22.14 -3.69 -17.38
N ILE A 175 -21.06 -3.47 -16.62
CA ILE A 175 -19.69 -3.55 -17.13
C ILE A 175 -19.30 -5.00 -17.42
N HIS A 176 -18.91 -5.31 -18.66
CA HIS A 176 -18.41 -6.64 -19.02
C HIS A 176 -16.93 -6.82 -18.63
N LYS A 177 -16.51 -8.06 -18.30
CA LYS A 177 -15.10 -8.33 -17.97
C LYS A 177 -14.16 -8.04 -19.15
N ARG A 178 -14.57 -8.41 -20.37
CA ARG A 178 -13.80 -8.27 -21.63
C ARG A 178 -13.42 -6.83 -22.00
N ASN A 179 -14.25 -5.86 -21.65
CA ASN A 179 -14.06 -4.45 -22.01
C ASN A 179 -13.71 -3.59 -20.79
N SER A 180 -13.15 -4.23 -19.75
CA SER A 180 -12.76 -3.54 -18.53
C SER A 180 -11.37 -3.94 -18.07
N VAL A 181 -10.65 -2.96 -17.53
CA VAL A 181 -9.36 -3.13 -16.88
C VAL A 181 -9.54 -2.84 -15.42
N ARG A 182 -9.05 -3.72 -14.55
CA ARG A 182 -9.13 -3.59 -13.10
C ARG A 182 -7.74 -3.57 -12.48
N LEU A 183 -7.38 -2.48 -11.80
CA LEU A 183 -6.11 -2.32 -11.09
C LEU A 183 -6.41 -2.10 -9.60
N VAL A 184 -5.65 -2.74 -8.72
CA VAL A 184 -5.79 -2.56 -7.27
C VAL A 184 -4.59 -1.78 -6.77
N ILE A 185 -4.81 -0.56 -6.33
CA ILE A 185 -3.79 0.32 -5.77
C ILE A 185 -3.91 0.33 -4.25
N ARG A 186 -2.80 0.58 -3.55
CA ARG A 186 -2.80 0.73 -2.09
C ARG A 186 -2.55 2.17 -1.72
N LYS A 187 -3.15 2.60 -0.62
CA LYS A 187 -2.73 3.81 0.08
C LYS A 187 -1.80 3.43 1.22
N VAL A 188 -0.59 3.96 1.19
CA VAL A 188 0.45 3.72 2.19
C VAL A 188 0.62 4.98 3.02
N GLN A 189 0.71 4.81 4.33
CA GLN A 189 0.99 5.89 5.26
C GLN A 189 2.40 5.73 5.80
N TYR A 190 3.22 6.77 5.65
CA TYR A 190 4.58 6.80 6.21
C TYR A 190 4.60 7.46 7.58
N ALA A 191 5.64 7.14 8.34
CA ALA A 191 5.91 7.77 9.62
C ALA A 191 6.03 9.31 9.48
N PRO A 192 5.42 10.09 10.39
CA PRO A 192 5.69 11.51 10.49
C PRO A 192 7.16 11.77 10.83
N GLU A 193 7.72 12.88 10.32
CA GLU A 193 9.15 13.22 10.49
C GLU A 193 9.52 13.59 11.93
N LYS A 194 8.56 14.06 12.73
CA LYS A 194 8.78 14.40 14.14
C LYS A 194 8.32 13.24 15.02
N PRO A 195 9.24 12.50 15.67
CA PRO A 195 8.85 11.53 16.67
C PRO A 195 8.22 12.28 17.87
N GLY A 196 7.11 11.75 18.38
CA GLY A 196 6.50 12.28 19.59
C GLY A 196 7.25 11.86 20.87
N PRO A 197 6.75 12.27 22.05
CA PRO A 197 7.40 12.03 23.33
C PRO A 197 7.46 10.54 23.66
N GLN A 198 8.46 10.14 24.47
CA GLN A 198 8.59 8.76 24.92
C GLN A 198 7.36 8.35 25.74
N PRO A 199 6.67 7.25 25.37
CA PRO A 199 5.52 6.79 26.11
C PRO A 199 5.98 6.14 27.42
N MET A 200 5.40 6.60 28.52
CA MET A 200 5.68 6.16 29.87
C MET A 200 4.35 5.94 30.60
N VAL A 201 4.22 4.79 31.27
CA VAL A 201 3.04 4.45 32.05
C VAL A 201 3.47 3.82 33.36
N GLU A 202 2.92 4.32 34.47
CA GLU A 202 3.11 3.76 35.80
C GLU A 202 1.79 3.26 36.38
N THR A 203 1.87 2.23 37.22
CA THR A 203 0.74 1.73 38.00
C THR A 203 1.21 1.28 39.36
N THR A 204 0.35 1.49 40.35
CA THR A 204 0.59 1.09 41.73
C THR A 204 -0.52 0.14 42.15
N ARG A 205 -0.16 -1.03 42.67
CA ARG A 205 -1.13 -1.99 43.20
C ARG A 205 -0.84 -2.31 44.66
N SER A 206 -1.83 -2.10 45.51
CA SER A 206 -1.87 -2.65 46.86
C SER A 206 -2.51 -4.03 46.84
N PHE A 207 -2.10 -4.89 47.77
CA PHE A 207 -2.65 -6.24 47.90
C PHE A 207 -3.36 -6.40 49.23
N LEU A 208 -4.42 -7.22 49.27
CA LEU A 208 -5.05 -7.60 50.52
C LEU A 208 -4.00 -8.25 51.44
N MET A 209 -3.95 -7.83 52.71
CA MET A 209 -2.97 -8.24 53.74
C MET A 209 -1.52 -7.76 53.52
N SER A 210 -1.30 -6.72 52.71
CA SER A 210 -0.02 -6.01 52.61
C SER A 210 -0.26 -4.51 52.75
N ASP A 211 0.34 -3.88 53.77
CA ASP A 211 0.21 -2.43 54.01
C ASP A 211 1.04 -1.59 53.02
N ARG A 212 1.84 -2.26 52.18
CA ARG A 212 2.72 -1.66 51.18
C ARG A 212 2.36 -2.10 49.77
N SER A 213 2.65 -1.23 48.80
CA SER A 213 2.32 -1.38 47.39
C SER A 213 3.45 -1.94 46.53
N LEU A 214 3.07 -2.51 45.39
CA LEU A 214 3.96 -2.83 44.28
C LEU A 214 3.79 -1.75 43.21
N HIS A 215 4.87 -1.04 42.90
CA HIS A 215 4.91 -0.05 41.83
C HIS A 215 5.54 -0.68 40.59
N LEU A 216 4.85 -0.57 39.46
CA LEU A 216 5.31 -0.99 38.14
C LEU A 216 5.31 0.23 37.24
N GLU A 217 6.47 0.55 36.70
CA GLU A 217 6.70 1.60 35.74
C GLU A 217 7.29 0.96 34.49
N ALA A 218 6.77 1.35 33.32
CA ALA A 218 7.33 0.93 32.05
C ALA A 218 7.42 2.13 31.11
N SER A 219 8.46 2.14 30.28
CA SER A 219 8.66 3.16 29.25
C SER A 219 9.25 2.55 27.98
N LEU A 220 9.00 3.19 26.84
CA LEU A 220 9.61 2.84 25.57
C LEU A 220 10.67 3.89 25.18
N ASP A 221 11.66 3.49 24.39
CA ASP A 221 12.70 4.41 23.89
C ASP A 221 12.15 5.42 22.87
N LYS A 222 11.10 5.04 22.13
CA LYS A 222 10.44 5.85 21.09
C LYS A 222 8.93 5.62 21.10
N GLU A 223 8.17 6.58 20.60
CA GLU A 223 6.74 6.39 20.30
C GLU A 223 6.53 5.70 18.95
N LEU A 224 7.40 5.98 17.98
CA LEU A 224 7.31 5.47 16.62
C LEU A 224 8.45 4.49 16.32
N TYR A 225 8.08 3.34 15.77
CA TYR A 225 8.99 2.29 15.32
C TYR A 225 8.73 1.93 13.87
N TYR A 226 9.80 1.51 13.19
CA TYR A 226 9.70 0.97 11.85
C TYR A 226 9.50 -0.55 11.84
N HIS A 227 8.88 -1.07 10.78
CA HIS A 227 8.78 -2.52 10.57
C HIS A 227 10.18 -3.16 10.57
N GLY A 228 10.37 -4.19 11.39
CA GLY A 228 11.66 -4.87 11.57
C GLY A 228 12.61 -4.22 12.59
N GLU A 229 12.30 -3.02 13.09
CA GLU A 229 13.08 -2.36 14.13
C GLU A 229 12.85 -3.05 15.50
N PRO A 230 13.91 -3.27 16.30
CA PRO A 230 13.77 -3.77 17.66
C PRO A 230 13.18 -2.70 18.60
N ILE A 231 12.14 -3.08 19.36
CA ILE A 231 11.48 -2.22 20.36
C ILE A 231 12.13 -2.45 21.72
N SER A 232 12.66 -1.39 22.34
CA SER A 232 13.24 -1.47 23.69
C SER A 232 12.24 -1.02 24.75
N VAL A 233 11.91 -1.95 25.65
CA VAL A 233 10.95 -1.77 26.74
C VAL A 233 11.70 -1.72 28.06
N ASN A 234 11.74 -0.55 28.68
CA ASN A 234 12.30 -0.38 30.02
C ASN A 234 11.22 -0.76 31.04
N VAL A 235 11.56 -1.67 31.95
CA VAL A 235 10.65 -2.11 33.02
C VAL A 235 11.31 -1.85 34.35
N HIS A 236 10.69 -1.00 35.15
CA HIS A 236 11.10 -0.65 36.49
C HIS A 236 10.03 -1.10 37.49
N VAL A 237 10.44 -1.91 38.47
CA VAL A 237 9.56 -2.48 39.48
C VAL A 237 10.10 -2.10 40.85
N THR A 238 9.34 -1.33 41.61
CA THR A 238 9.63 -1.05 43.02
C THR A 238 8.68 -1.88 43.89
N ASN A 239 9.18 -3.00 44.42
CA ASN A 239 8.38 -3.89 45.23
C ASN A 239 8.53 -3.57 46.72
N ASN A 240 7.67 -2.71 47.24
CA ASN A 240 7.60 -2.46 48.69
C ASN A 240 6.71 -3.48 49.42
N SER A 241 6.00 -4.34 48.67
CA SER A 241 5.05 -5.30 49.22
C SER A 241 5.73 -6.52 49.86
N THR A 242 4.96 -7.30 50.62
CA THR A 242 5.40 -8.59 51.18
C THR A 242 5.36 -9.74 50.17
N LYS A 243 4.85 -9.52 48.95
CA LYS A 243 4.74 -10.54 47.91
C LYS A 243 5.97 -10.55 47.00
N THR A 244 6.16 -11.65 46.27
CA THR A 244 7.28 -11.84 45.33
C THR A 244 6.76 -11.90 43.90
N VAL A 245 7.41 -11.20 42.97
CA VAL A 245 7.13 -11.35 41.54
C VAL A 245 7.84 -12.61 41.04
N LYS A 246 7.09 -13.53 40.43
CA LYS A 246 7.62 -14.82 39.93
C LYS A 246 8.23 -14.73 38.54
N ARG A 247 7.62 -13.91 37.68
CA ARG A 247 8.03 -13.75 36.28
C ARG A 247 7.49 -12.45 35.71
N VAL A 248 8.18 -11.96 34.69
CA VAL A 248 7.80 -10.80 33.90
C VAL A 248 7.47 -11.26 32.48
N LYS A 249 6.27 -10.92 32.01
CA LYS A 249 5.78 -11.25 30.67
C LYS A 249 5.56 -9.99 29.88
N ILE A 250 6.21 -9.87 28.74
CA ILE A 250 6.09 -8.73 27.84
C ILE A 250 5.51 -9.23 26.52
N SER A 251 4.46 -8.57 26.04
CA SER A 251 3.84 -8.93 24.76
C SER A 251 3.52 -7.69 23.95
N VAL A 252 3.98 -7.65 22.70
CA VAL A 252 3.51 -6.69 21.69
C VAL A 252 2.21 -7.24 21.11
N ARG A 253 1.15 -6.44 21.15
CA ARG A 253 -0.19 -6.83 20.70
C ARG A 253 -0.67 -5.87 19.62
N GLN A 254 -1.17 -6.45 18.53
CA GLN A 254 -1.90 -5.76 17.50
C GLN A 254 -3.39 -5.81 17.85
N TYR A 255 -4.03 -4.64 17.79
CA TYR A 255 -5.46 -4.45 17.91
C TYR A 255 -5.98 -4.01 16.54
N ALA A 256 -6.93 -4.76 15.99
CA ALA A 256 -7.59 -4.43 14.74
C ALA A 256 -9.08 -4.22 15.03
N ASP A 257 -9.50 -2.95 15.03
CA ASP A 257 -10.87 -2.54 15.26
C ASP A 257 -11.57 -2.36 13.91
N ILE A 258 -12.57 -3.20 13.63
CA ILE A 258 -13.38 -3.11 12.42
C ILE A 258 -14.54 -2.16 12.70
N CYS A 259 -14.60 -1.02 12.03
CA CYS A 259 -15.55 0.06 12.30
C CYS A 259 -16.65 0.20 11.23
N LEU A 260 -17.17 -0.92 10.73
CA LEU A 260 -18.17 -0.93 9.64
C LEU A 260 -19.57 -1.22 10.16
N PHE A 261 -20.14 -2.39 9.85
CA PHE A 261 -21.50 -2.78 10.25
C PHE A 261 -21.57 -3.37 11.67
N SER A 262 -20.56 -4.13 12.07
CA SER A 262 -20.39 -4.64 13.43
C SER A 262 -19.04 -4.17 13.94
N THR A 263 -19.02 -3.50 15.09
CA THR A 263 -17.78 -3.15 15.77
C THR A 263 -17.17 -4.41 16.37
N ALA A 264 -16.17 -4.96 15.70
CA ALA A 264 -15.42 -6.11 16.17
C ALA A 264 -13.98 -5.70 16.45
N GLN A 265 -13.46 -6.04 17.63
CA GLN A 265 -12.07 -5.85 17.99
C GLN A 265 -11.34 -7.19 17.98
N TYR A 266 -10.36 -7.33 17.10
CA TYR A 266 -9.43 -8.46 17.10
C TYR A 266 -8.17 -8.07 17.84
N LYS A 267 -7.67 -8.99 18.67
CA LYS A 267 -6.49 -8.79 19.50
C LYS A 267 -5.52 -9.95 19.32
N CYS A 268 -4.38 -9.66 18.73
CA CYS A 268 -3.40 -10.67 18.35
C CYS A 268 -2.02 -10.32 18.93
N PRO A 269 -1.40 -11.20 19.74
CA PRO A 269 -0.01 -11.01 20.17
C PRO A 269 0.93 -11.28 19.00
N VAL A 270 1.72 -10.28 18.59
CA VAL A 270 2.67 -10.35 17.48
C VAL A 270 4.09 -10.71 17.94
N ALA A 271 4.47 -10.32 19.15
CA ALA A 271 5.73 -10.76 19.75
C ALA A 271 5.53 -10.93 21.26
N GLN A 272 6.19 -11.92 21.85
CA GLN A 272 6.07 -12.18 23.28
C GLN A 272 7.39 -12.71 23.82
N ILE A 273 7.77 -12.20 24.99
CA ILE A 273 8.91 -12.66 25.77
C ILE A 273 8.39 -12.95 27.19
N GLU A 274 8.75 -14.12 27.71
CA GLU A 274 8.53 -14.48 29.11
C GLU A 274 9.91 -14.64 29.76
N ALA A 275 10.16 -13.88 30.83
CA ALA A 275 11.39 -13.94 31.58
C ALA A 275 11.09 -14.35 33.02
N ASP A 276 11.83 -15.35 33.51
CA ASP A 276 11.76 -15.83 34.91
C ASP A 276 12.56 -14.93 35.87
N ASP A 277 12.55 -13.62 35.61
CA ASP A 277 13.14 -12.62 36.49
C ASP A 277 12.28 -12.47 37.75
N GLN A 278 12.84 -12.83 38.89
CA GLN A 278 12.17 -12.76 40.19
C GLN A 278 12.50 -11.45 40.89
N VAL A 279 11.47 -10.82 41.49
CA VAL A 279 11.64 -9.61 42.31
C VAL A 279 11.20 -9.92 43.72
N SER A 280 12.18 -9.94 44.63
CA SER A 280 11.99 -10.20 46.07
C SER A 280 11.14 -9.10 46.73
N SER A 281 10.64 -9.40 47.92
CA SER A 281 9.96 -8.40 48.75
C SER A 281 10.93 -7.30 49.17
N SER A 282 10.48 -6.05 49.20
CA SER A 282 11.29 -4.88 49.57
C SER A 282 12.54 -4.66 48.69
N SER A 283 12.49 -5.06 47.42
CA SER A 283 13.58 -4.84 46.45
C SER A 283 13.09 -4.10 45.20
N THR A 284 14.01 -3.38 44.56
CA THR A 284 13.79 -2.77 43.24
C THR A 284 14.39 -3.64 42.13
N PHE A 285 13.79 -3.58 40.95
CA PHE A 285 14.25 -4.27 39.76
C PHE A 285 14.14 -3.35 38.56
N CYS A 286 15.19 -3.29 37.75
CA CYS A 286 15.23 -2.51 36.51
C CYS A 286 15.89 -3.35 35.43
N LYS A 287 15.20 -3.56 34.31
CA LYS A 287 15.72 -4.30 33.16
C LYS A 287 15.09 -3.81 31.87
N VAL A 288 15.90 -3.82 30.81
CA VAL A 288 15.47 -3.48 29.46
C VAL A 288 15.26 -4.77 28.67
N TYR A 289 14.12 -4.87 28.00
CA TYR A 289 13.77 -6.01 27.15
C TYR A 289 13.59 -5.57 25.71
N THR A 290 14.04 -6.38 24.76
CA THR A 290 13.97 -6.05 23.34
C THR A 290 13.04 -7.02 22.62
N LEU A 291 12.05 -6.51 21.88
CA LEU A 291 11.12 -7.32 21.08
C LEU A 291 11.08 -6.81 19.64
N THR A 292 11.10 -7.73 18.67
CA THR A 292 10.97 -7.37 17.24
C THR A 292 9.70 -7.98 16.66
N PRO A 293 8.64 -7.17 16.39
CA PRO A 293 7.41 -7.67 15.79
C PRO A 293 7.60 -7.90 14.29
N THR A 294 7.74 -9.16 13.87
CA THR A 294 7.87 -9.54 12.46
C THR A 294 6.73 -10.42 11.98
N LEU A 295 6.35 -10.31 10.71
CA LEU A 295 5.30 -11.16 10.12
C LEU A 295 5.74 -12.63 10.03
N ASN A 296 7.03 -12.90 9.76
CA ASN A 296 7.54 -14.25 9.53
C ASN A 296 7.26 -15.21 10.69
N ASN A 297 7.32 -14.73 11.94
CA ASN A 297 7.04 -15.53 13.13
C ASN A 297 5.53 -15.72 13.41
N ASN A 298 4.67 -15.05 12.65
CA ASN A 298 3.24 -14.95 12.92
C ASN A 298 2.35 -15.36 11.74
N ARG A 299 2.90 -15.92 10.65
CA ARG A 299 2.16 -16.28 9.43
C ARG A 299 0.99 -17.23 9.67
N GLU A 300 1.10 -18.12 10.65
CA GLU A 300 0.07 -19.11 10.97
C GLU A 300 -1.06 -18.55 11.84
N LYS A 301 -0.88 -17.37 12.45
CA LYS A 301 -1.87 -16.78 13.35
C LYS A 301 -3.02 -16.17 12.55
N ARG A 302 -4.25 -16.52 12.95
CA ARG A 302 -5.47 -15.93 12.37
C ARG A 302 -5.86 -14.64 13.08
N GLY A 303 -6.49 -13.72 12.35
CA GLY A 303 -7.01 -12.46 12.89
C GLY A 303 -5.98 -11.33 12.97
N LEU A 304 -4.78 -11.49 12.39
CA LEU A 304 -3.83 -10.39 12.24
C LEU A 304 -4.21 -9.50 11.06
N ALA A 305 -4.08 -8.19 11.25
CA ALA A 305 -4.15 -7.22 10.18
C ALA A 305 -2.81 -7.14 9.45
N LEU A 306 -2.86 -7.21 8.12
CA LEU A 306 -1.71 -7.13 7.20
C LEU A 306 -1.91 -5.94 6.26
N ASP A 307 -0.82 -5.41 5.72
CA ASP A 307 -0.82 -4.32 4.72
C ASP A 307 -1.03 -4.80 3.27
N GLY A 308 -1.27 -6.10 3.10
CA GLY A 308 -1.34 -6.77 1.82
C GLY A 308 -1.88 -8.19 1.93
N LYS A 309 -1.87 -8.90 0.80
CA LYS A 309 -2.27 -10.32 0.76
C LYS A 309 -1.11 -11.18 1.23
N LEU A 310 -1.39 -12.19 2.05
CA LEU A 310 -0.38 -13.14 2.53
C LEU A 310 0.43 -13.84 1.41
N LYS A 311 -0.11 -13.90 0.18
CA LYS A 311 0.53 -14.45 -1.02
C LYS A 311 1.60 -13.52 -1.65
N HIS A 312 1.65 -12.24 -1.29
CA HIS A 312 2.61 -11.29 -1.85
C HIS A 312 3.87 -11.17 -1.00
N GLU A 313 5.02 -10.99 -1.67
CA GLU A 313 6.33 -10.91 -1.02
C GLU A 313 6.53 -9.60 -0.23
N ASP A 314 5.89 -8.53 -0.67
CA ASP A 314 5.95 -7.19 -0.08
C ASP A 314 4.98 -6.99 1.09
N THR A 315 4.42 -8.06 1.65
CA THR A 315 3.43 -7.99 2.73
C THR A 315 4.09 -8.03 4.10
N ASN A 316 3.75 -7.06 4.94
CA ASN A 316 4.16 -6.94 6.34
C ASN A 316 2.93 -6.91 7.26
N LEU A 317 3.19 -6.75 8.57
CA LEU A 317 2.14 -6.41 9.52
C LEU A 317 1.52 -5.06 9.12
N ALA A 318 0.21 -4.90 9.29
CA ALA A 318 -0.44 -3.63 8.96
C ALA A 318 0.18 -2.47 9.77
N SER A 319 0.48 -1.35 9.13
CA SER A 319 0.90 -0.13 9.82
C SER A 319 -0.22 0.40 10.74
N SER A 320 0.16 1.16 11.75
CA SER A 320 -0.79 1.82 12.65
C SER A 320 -1.60 2.87 11.89
N THR A 321 -2.91 2.89 12.09
CA THR A 321 -3.80 3.85 11.44
C THR A 321 -3.83 5.16 12.23
N ILE A 322 -3.30 6.23 11.65
CA ILE A 322 -3.42 7.57 12.25
C ILE A 322 -4.72 8.20 11.75
N VAL A 323 -5.64 8.49 12.68
CA VAL A 323 -6.92 9.11 12.38
C VAL A 323 -6.81 10.62 12.59
N LYS A 324 -7.15 11.41 11.58
CA LYS A 324 -7.28 12.86 11.71
C LYS A 324 -8.54 13.20 12.51
N GLU A 325 -8.44 14.15 13.43
CA GLU A 325 -9.58 14.65 14.19
C GLU A 325 -10.68 15.17 13.24
N GLY A 326 -11.90 14.67 13.40
CA GLY A 326 -13.05 14.99 12.54
C GLY A 326 -13.27 14.04 11.36
N CYS A 327 -12.40 13.07 11.09
CA CYS A 327 -12.64 12.07 10.05
C CYS A 327 -13.60 10.95 10.52
N ASN A 328 -14.54 10.57 9.66
CA ASN A 328 -15.44 9.43 9.90
C ASN A 328 -14.63 8.13 9.94
N LYS A 329 -14.52 7.53 11.14
CA LYS A 329 -13.80 6.26 11.37
C LYS A 329 -14.32 5.11 10.50
N GLU A 330 -15.60 5.15 10.12
CA GLU A 330 -16.21 4.13 9.26
C GLU A 330 -15.60 4.09 7.85
N VAL A 331 -15.12 5.23 7.33
CA VAL A 331 -14.48 5.34 6.01
C VAL A 331 -13.10 4.68 6.00
N LEU A 332 -12.48 4.50 7.17
CA LEU A 332 -11.19 3.84 7.31
C LEU A 332 -11.31 2.31 7.34
N GLY A 333 -12.50 1.76 7.57
CA GLY A 333 -12.78 0.32 7.56
C GLY A 333 -12.20 -0.41 8.76
N VAL A 334 -10.87 -0.58 8.80
CA VAL A 334 -10.13 -1.27 9.86
C VAL A 334 -9.07 -0.34 10.44
N LEU A 335 -9.20 -0.08 11.74
CA LEU A 335 -8.24 0.71 12.51
C LEU A 335 -7.25 -0.24 13.18
N VAL A 336 -5.98 -0.10 12.84
CA VAL A 336 -4.91 -0.91 13.43
C VAL A 336 -4.15 -0.07 14.46
N SER A 337 -3.99 -0.61 15.66
CA SER A 337 -3.17 -0.01 16.72
C SER A 337 -2.30 -1.06 17.41
N TYR A 338 -1.15 -0.64 17.92
CA TYR A 338 -0.23 -1.52 18.63
C TYR A 338 -0.03 -1.06 20.06
N ARG A 339 0.10 -2.05 20.96
CA ARG A 339 0.43 -1.79 22.36
C ARG A 339 1.43 -2.81 22.88
N VAL A 340 2.39 -2.35 23.65
CA VAL A 340 3.24 -3.20 24.49
C VAL A 340 2.54 -3.43 25.81
N LYS A 341 2.26 -4.68 26.15
CA LYS A 341 1.72 -5.07 27.45
C LYS A 341 2.82 -5.68 28.30
N VAL A 342 3.11 -5.04 29.43
CA VAL A 342 3.99 -5.59 30.48
C VAL A 342 3.11 -6.17 31.57
N LYS A 343 3.33 -7.43 31.94
CA LYS A 343 2.55 -8.16 32.94
C LYS A 343 3.49 -8.81 33.96
N LEU A 344 3.36 -8.42 35.21
CA LEU A 344 4.02 -9.04 36.37
C LEU A 344 3.11 -10.14 36.93
N VAL A 345 3.66 -11.34 37.06
CA VAL A 345 2.97 -12.46 37.71
C VAL A 345 3.41 -12.52 39.16
N VAL A 346 2.49 -12.23 40.08
CA VAL A 346 2.80 -12.10 41.51
C VAL A 346 2.42 -13.39 42.26
N SER A 347 3.26 -13.81 43.20
CA SER A 347 2.98 -14.97 44.04
C SER A 347 1.77 -14.70 44.95
N ARG A 348 0.74 -15.56 44.85
CA ARG A 348 -0.46 -15.49 45.71
C ARG A 348 -1.06 -14.06 45.77
N GLY A 349 -1.12 -13.40 44.61
CA GLY A 349 -1.67 -12.07 44.38
C GLY A 349 -2.10 -11.93 42.92
N GLY A 350 -3.05 -11.04 42.62
CA GLY A 350 -3.49 -10.82 41.24
C GLY A 350 -2.38 -10.19 40.38
N ASP A 351 -2.31 -10.58 39.11
CA ASP A 351 -1.28 -10.08 38.19
C ASP A 351 -1.40 -8.56 37.96
N VAL A 352 -0.27 -7.86 37.93
CA VAL A 352 -0.22 -6.43 37.63
C VAL A 352 0.16 -6.26 36.16
N SER A 353 -0.52 -5.40 35.41
CA SER A 353 -0.14 -5.12 34.03
C SER A 353 -0.39 -3.69 33.62
N VAL A 354 0.51 -3.18 32.77
CA VAL A 354 0.39 -1.88 32.08
C VAL A 354 0.42 -2.11 30.58
N GLU A 355 -0.21 -1.22 29.81
CA GLU A 355 -0.18 -1.22 28.35
C GLU A 355 0.31 0.14 27.85
N LEU A 356 1.34 0.15 27.01
CA LEU A 356 1.90 1.34 26.39
C LEU A 356 1.54 1.36 24.90
N PRO A 357 0.85 2.39 24.40
CA PRO A 357 0.63 2.54 22.97
C PRO A 357 1.92 2.94 22.26
N PHE A 358 2.08 2.48 21.02
CA PHE A 358 3.13 2.94 20.12
C PHE A 358 2.64 2.85 18.67
N VAL A 359 3.35 3.53 17.78
CA VAL A 359 3.04 3.63 16.35
C VAL A 359 4.05 2.79 15.57
N LEU A 360 3.56 1.81 14.82
CA LEU A 360 4.36 0.98 13.91
C LEU A 360 4.07 1.37 12.45
N MET A 361 5.07 1.83 11.70
CA MET A 361 4.88 2.32 10.33
C MET A 361 6.07 1.99 9.40
N HIS A 362 5.91 2.29 8.11
CA HIS A 362 7.02 2.23 7.16
C HIS A 362 7.85 3.52 7.20
N PRO A 363 9.18 3.44 7.01
CA PRO A 363 10.01 4.62 6.85
C PRO A 363 9.67 5.35 5.57
N LYS A 364 9.71 6.68 5.61
CA LYS A 364 9.58 7.51 4.41
C LYS A 364 10.75 7.18 3.48
N PRO A 365 10.51 6.85 2.20
CA PRO A 365 11.59 6.65 1.24
C PRO A 365 12.41 7.94 1.15
N ILE A 366 13.72 7.81 1.16
CA ILE A 366 14.62 8.95 1.00
C ILE A 366 14.55 9.35 -0.48
N ASP A 367 13.87 10.45 -0.78
CA ASP A 367 13.90 11.04 -2.10
C ASP A 367 15.33 11.57 -2.36
N LEU A 368 16.06 10.91 -3.26
CA LEU A 368 17.39 11.32 -3.72
C LEU A 368 17.36 12.57 -4.61
N SER A 369 16.43 13.51 -4.39
CA SER A 369 16.24 14.71 -5.22
C SER A 369 16.63 16.02 -4.52
N THR A 370 17.45 16.00 -3.47
CA THR A 370 18.04 17.23 -2.91
C THR A 370 19.43 16.98 -2.32
N SER A 371 20.39 16.63 -3.16
CA SER A 371 21.81 16.76 -2.83
C SER A 371 22.53 17.55 -3.93
N ARG A 372 22.19 18.84 -4.04
CA ARG A 372 23.15 19.83 -4.55
C ARG A 372 23.64 20.58 -3.31
N PRO A 373 24.89 20.38 -2.84
CA PRO A 373 25.42 21.19 -1.77
C PRO A 373 25.45 22.64 -2.25
N ALA A 374 24.78 23.52 -1.51
CA ALA A 374 24.91 24.96 -1.65
C ALA A 374 26.33 25.34 -1.20
N SER A 375 27.27 25.36 -2.15
CA SER A 375 28.54 26.04 -1.94
C SER A 375 28.27 27.54 -2.00
N ALA A 376 28.29 28.16 -0.83
CA ALA A 376 28.30 29.60 -0.66
C ALA A 376 29.49 30.21 -1.40
N VAL A 377 29.23 31.23 -2.22
CA VAL A 377 30.25 32.18 -2.70
C VAL A 377 29.71 33.58 -2.34
N PRO A 378 30.47 34.41 -1.60
CA PRO A 378 30.01 35.72 -1.15
C PRO A 378 30.02 36.78 -2.25
N GLU A 379 29.09 37.72 -2.11
CA GLU A 379 28.76 38.86 -2.97
C GLU A 379 29.90 39.89 -3.12
N VAL A 380 30.12 40.39 -4.34
CA VAL A 380 30.63 41.73 -4.66
C VAL A 380 30.01 42.20 -6.00
N ASP A 381 29.27 43.32 -5.98
CA ASP A 381 28.65 44.03 -7.13
C ASP A 381 29.61 45.08 -7.80
N PRO A 382 29.21 45.89 -8.81
CA PRO A 382 28.96 45.63 -10.25
C PRO A 382 29.75 46.70 -11.11
N PRO A 383 29.32 47.23 -12.29
CA PRO A 383 28.55 46.73 -13.46
C PRO A 383 29.36 46.85 -14.79
N ILE A 384 28.90 46.30 -15.93
CA ILE A 384 29.10 46.84 -17.31
C ILE A 384 28.11 46.16 -18.28
N ASP A 385 27.37 46.97 -19.03
CA ASP A 385 26.51 46.65 -20.17
C ASP A 385 27.31 46.10 -21.36
N THR A 386 26.80 45.06 -22.05
CA THR A 386 26.82 44.94 -23.53
C THR A 386 26.13 43.66 -24.04
N ASN A 387 25.00 43.85 -24.72
CA ASN A 387 24.52 43.21 -25.96
C ASN A 387 24.75 41.71 -26.24
N LEU A 388 23.62 41.05 -26.55
CA LEU A 388 23.39 40.04 -27.60
C LEU A 388 24.27 38.77 -27.61
N ILE A 389 23.63 37.60 -27.44
CA ILE A 389 23.55 36.53 -28.44
C ILE A 389 22.36 35.62 -28.07
N GLU A 390 21.43 35.48 -29.02
CA GLU A 390 20.45 34.39 -29.06
C GLU A 390 21.18 33.04 -29.20
N PHE A 391 20.94 32.10 -28.29
CA PHE A 391 21.18 30.69 -28.54
C PHE A 391 19.90 29.91 -28.31
N GLU A 392 19.18 29.68 -29.41
CA GLU A 392 18.37 28.47 -29.57
C GLU A 392 19.29 27.27 -29.36
N THR A 393 19.19 26.59 -28.22
CA THR A 393 19.85 25.31 -28.00
C THR A 393 18.97 24.41 -27.14
N ASN A 394 17.98 23.81 -27.81
CA ASN A 394 17.75 22.37 -27.83
C ASN A 394 18.06 21.59 -26.53
N SER A 395 17.40 21.93 -25.43
CA SER A 395 17.47 21.21 -24.14
C SER A 395 16.34 20.20 -23.93
N PHE A 396 15.62 19.81 -25.00
CA PHE A 396 14.47 18.90 -24.94
C PHE A 396 14.79 17.41 -25.12
N ALA A 397 16.05 16.99 -25.03
CA ALA A 397 16.47 15.62 -25.39
C ALA A 397 17.01 14.78 -24.21
N GLN A 398 16.51 14.96 -22.98
CA GLN A 398 17.01 14.22 -21.80
C GLN A 398 15.98 13.44 -20.97
N ASP A 399 14.74 13.22 -21.43
CA ASP A 399 13.66 12.73 -20.53
C ASP A 399 12.86 11.50 -21.04
N ASP A 400 13.33 10.77 -22.07
CA ASP A 400 12.54 9.73 -22.77
C ASP A 400 12.68 8.28 -22.28
N ASP A 401 13.43 8.02 -21.20
CA ASP A 401 13.57 6.67 -20.65
C ASP A 401 12.36 6.30 -19.74
N LEU A 402 11.15 6.24 -20.33
CA LEU A 402 9.98 5.62 -19.71
C LEU A 402 10.04 4.10 -19.88
N VAL A 403 10.15 3.37 -18.76
CA VAL A 403 10.18 1.90 -18.72
C VAL A 403 8.80 1.39 -18.32
N PHE A 404 8.16 0.61 -19.20
CA PHE A 404 6.85 0.03 -18.93
C PHE A 404 6.97 -1.32 -18.23
N GLU A 405 6.35 -1.45 -17.07
CA GLU A 405 6.28 -2.69 -16.28
C GLU A 405 4.81 -3.13 -16.17
N ASP A 406 4.56 -4.43 -16.07
CA ASP A 406 3.20 -4.92 -15.79
C ASP A 406 2.73 -4.46 -14.41
N PHE A 407 1.42 -4.25 -14.23
CA PHE A 407 0.89 -3.84 -12.92
C PHE A 407 0.88 -4.97 -11.87
N ALA A 408 1.01 -6.24 -12.28
CA ALA A 408 0.95 -7.38 -11.37
C ALA A 408 2.09 -7.36 -10.33
N ARG A 409 1.76 -7.62 -9.06
CA ARG A 409 2.76 -7.77 -7.99
C ARG A 409 3.44 -9.14 -8.08
N LEU A 410 4.72 -9.19 -7.71
CA LEU A 410 5.46 -10.44 -7.60
C LEU A 410 4.84 -11.31 -6.49
N ARG A 411 4.63 -12.59 -6.81
CA ARG A 411 4.10 -13.60 -5.88
C ARG A 411 5.25 -14.28 -5.15
N LEU A 412 5.03 -14.63 -3.89
CA LEU A 412 5.99 -15.44 -3.12
C LEU A 412 6.22 -16.79 -3.80
N LYS A 413 7.50 -17.14 -4.02
CA LYS A 413 7.89 -18.47 -4.50
C LYS A 413 7.49 -19.52 -3.45
N GLY A 414 6.69 -20.52 -3.85
CA GLY A 414 6.34 -21.67 -3.00
C GLY A 414 4.92 -21.67 -2.42
N THR A 415 4.04 -20.76 -2.83
CA THR A 415 2.58 -20.94 -2.60
C THR A 415 2.02 -21.80 -3.72
N THR A 416 1.32 -22.88 -3.38
CA THR A 416 0.72 -23.84 -4.33
C THR A 416 -0.15 -23.11 -5.35
N GLU A 417 -0.08 -23.61 -6.58
CA GLU A 417 -0.87 -23.17 -7.73
C GLU A 417 -2.37 -23.39 -7.46
N ASP A 418 -3.00 -22.47 -6.74
CA ASP A 418 -4.42 -22.25 -6.96
C ASP A 418 -4.51 -21.57 -8.31
N LYS A 419 -4.88 -22.35 -9.33
CA LYS A 419 -5.21 -21.82 -10.63
C LYS A 419 -6.24 -20.71 -10.42
N ASP A 420 -5.85 -19.49 -10.74
CA ASP A 420 -6.81 -18.46 -11.14
C ASP A 420 -7.45 -18.94 -12.46
N GLU A 421 -8.36 -19.92 -12.40
CA GLU A 421 -9.24 -20.27 -13.52
C GLU A 421 -10.32 -19.19 -13.64
N ASP A 422 -9.90 -17.99 -14.04
CA ASP A 422 -10.74 -16.97 -14.65
C ASP A 422 -10.46 -17.00 -16.17
N CYS A 423 -10.97 -18.04 -16.85
CA CYS A 423 -11.09 -18.07 -18.32
C CYS A 423 -12.33 -17.32 -18.79
#